data_AF-A0A1V5R233-F1
#
_entry.id   AF-A0A1V5R233-F1
#
_cell.length_a   1.000
_cell.length_b   1.000
_cell.length_c   1.000
_cell.angle_alpha   90.00
_cell.angle_beta   90.00
_cell.angle_gamma   90.00
#
_symmetry.space_group_name_H-M   'P 1'
#
loop_
_entity.id
_entity.type
_entity.pdbx_description
1 polymer ?
#
loop_
_entity_poly.entity_id
_entity_poly.type
_entity_poly.pdbx_seq_one_letter_code
_entity_poly.pdbx_strand_id
1 'polypeptide(L)'
;MNARRSTLIILFSIVSIHTIDASCPFYNVIFGNEDVSVSYKKQITNALRDFNVPQPEKVAVKKMNSVAARLLGNELYSFTLIGIWLNEPALNTLTESAREFKLYHEAAHYAHKHHAQALGLAATALPLMTTFPLLFRSAYYHSAYKKLGNIFAYSATALSWYGLYSYALKPFIKEQEKQADLAAARMLCAKGKKEIVEAYLNQLKNQLADFSSDDWHYSQAEEYEYLAQLFAT
;
A
#
# COMPACT_ATOMS: atom_id res chain seq x y z
N MET A 1 23.82 8.61 11.79
CA MET A 1 23.29 9.13 10.50
C MET A 1 21.76 8.93 10.32
N ASN A 2 21.00 8.58 11.37
CA ASN A 2 19.60 8.14 11.23
C ASN A 2 18.53 9.20 11.55
N ALA A 3 18.86 10.29 12.25
CA ALA A 3 17.86 11.28 12.69
C ALA A 3 17.35 12.22 11.58
N ARG A 4 18.13 12.45 10.51
CA ARG A 4 17.74 13.37 9.43
C ARG A 4 16.77 12.76 8.41
N ARG A 5 16.66 11.42 8.35
CA ARG A 5 15.67 10.74 7.49
C ARG A 5 14.26 10.84 8.09
N SER A 6 14.14 10.87 9.41
CA SER A 6 12.85 10.89 10.12
C SER A 6 12.11 12.22 9.99
N THR A 7 12.81 13.36 9.93
CA THR A 7 12.16 14.68 9.86
C THR A 7 11.52 14.97 8.50
N LEU A 8 12.08 14.42 7.41
CA LEU A 8 11.52 14.60 6.06
C LEU A 8 10.19 13.85 5.91
N ILE A 9 10.09 12.64 6.48
CA ILE A 9 8.89 11.79 6.44
C ILE A 9 7.71 12.48 7.14
N ILE A 10 7.96 13.15 8.27
CA ILE A 10 6.91 13.82 9.07
C ILE A 10 6.31 15.03 8.33
N LEU A 11 7.10 15.76 7.54
CA LEU A 11 6.59 16.92 6.78
C LEU A 11 5.70 16.52 5.59
N PHE A 12 5.88 15.33 5.02
CA PHE A 12 5.03 14.83 3.93
C PHE A 12 3.69 14.27 4.41
N SER A 13 3.58 13.86 5.68
CA SER A 13 2.33 13.34 6.28
C SER A 13 1.21 14.39 6.37
N ILE A 14 1.53 15.69 6.29
CA ILE A 14 0.58 16.80 6.48
C ILE A 14 -0.23 17.09 5.21
N VAL A 15 0.18 16.60 4.03
CA VAL A 15 -0.57 16.77 2.77
C VAL A 15 -1.63 15.68 2.64
N SER A 16 -2.64 15.72 3.51
CA SER A 16 -3.78 14.79 3.51
C SER A 16 -4.98 15.35 2.74
N ILE A 17 -5.20 14.89 1.51
CA ILE A 17 -6.31 14.01 1.10
C ILE A 17 -7.68 14.31 1.74
N HIS A 18 -8.22 15.50 1.49
CA HIS A 18 -9.59 15.85 1.89
C HIS A 18 -10.63 15.76 0.75
N THR A 19 -10.29 15.23 -0.43
CA THR A 19 -11.17 15.39 -1.62
C THR A 19 -11.30 14.20 -2.57
N ILE A 20 -10.99 12.96 -2.16
CA ILE A 20 -11.27 11.79 -3.03
C ILE A 20 -12.41 10.96 -2.42
N ASP A 21 -13.59 11.09 -3.03
CA ASP A 21 -14.78 10.32 -2.70
C ASP A 21 -14.70 8.91 -3.34
N ALA A 22 -15.05 7.89 -2.57
CA ALA A 22 -15.20 6.50 -3.03
C ALA A 22 -16.26 6.33 -4.13
N SER A 23 -17.15 7.31 -4.30
CA SER A 23 -18.10 7.36 -5.41
C SER A 23 -17.48 7.74 -6.76
N CYS A 24 -16.18 8.08 -6.81
CA CYS A 24 -15.49 8.47 -8.03
C CYS A 24 -15.63 7.38 -9.12
N PRO A 25 -16.24 7.69 -10.28
CA PRO A 25 -16.51 6.72 -11.35
C PRO A 25 -15.25 5.99 -11.83
N PHE A 26 -14.09 6.65 -11.77
CA PHE A 26 -12.79 6.08 -12.11
C PHE A 26 -12.42 4.87 -11.23
N TYR A 27 -12.66 4.95 -9.92
CA TYR A 27 -12.36 3.84 -8.99
C TYR A 27 -13.29 2.65 -9.22
N ASN A 28 -14.57 2.93 -9.49
CA ASN A 28 -15.55 1.89 -9.79
C ASN A 28 -15.18 1.08 -11.05
N VAL A 29 -14.62 1.74 -12.07
CA VAL A 29 -14.16 1.07 -13.29
C VAL A 29 -12.90 0.25 -13.05
N ILE A 30 -11.93 0.80 -12.31
CA ILE A 30 -10.62 0.16 -12.15
C ILE A 30 -10.65 -0.95 -11.11
N PHE A 31 -11.28 -0.71 -9.97
CA PHE A 31 -11.25 -1.62 -8.82
C PHE A 31 -12.55 -2.40 -8.64
N GLY A 32 -13.67 -1.93 -9.20
CA GLY A 32 -14.99 -2.54 -9.05
C GLY A 32 -15.92 -1.76 -8.14
N ASN A 33 -17.23 -1.94 -8.31
CA ASN A 33 -18.27 -1.26 -7.52
C ASN A 33 -19.16 -2.22 -6.71
N GLU A 34 -19.03 -3.53 -6.96
CA GLU A 34 -19.80 -4.57 -6.31
C GLU A 34 -19.46 -4.61 -4.82
N ASP A 35 -20.48 -4.80 -3.98
CA ASP A 35 -20.25 -5.05 -2.56
C ASP A 35 -19.53 -6.39 -2.38
N VAL A 36 -18.59 -6.42 -1.44
CA VAL A 36 -18.00 -7.69 -0.99
C VAL A 36 -19.06 -8.53 -0.27
N SER A 37 -18.85 -9.85 -0.17
CA SER A 37 -19.75 -10.72 0.59
C SER A 37 -19.95 -10.25 2.03
N VAL A 38 -21.16 -10.47 2.55
CA VAL A 38 -21.59 -9.98 3.87
C VAL A 38 -20.63 -10.40 4.99
N SER A 39 -20.05 -11.60 4.88
CA SER A 39 -19.07 -12.11 5.85
C SER A 39 -17.81 -11.25 5.88
N TYR A 40 -17.18 -10.98 4.73
CA TYR A 40 -15.99 -10.14 4.65
C TYR A 40 -16.27 -8.70 5.07
N LYS A 41 -17.42 -8.14 4.65
CA LYS A 41 -17.83 -6.80 5.08
C LYS A 41 -17.92 -6.70 6.60
N LYS A 42 -18.52 -7.69 7.26
CA LYS A 42 -18.62 -7.75 8.72
C LYS A 42 -17.24 -7.85 9.38
N GLN A 43 -16.34 -8.70 8.87
CA GLN A 43 -15.00 -8.87 9.41
C GLN A 43 -14.16 -7.59 9.32
N ILE A 44 -14.12 -6.96 8.15
CA ILE A 44 -13.42 -5.66 7.97
C ILE A 44 -14.04 -4.57 8.84
N THR A 45 -15.37 -4.47 8.90
CA THR A 45 -16.03 -3.46 9.75
C THR A 45 -15.66 -3.64 11.22
N ASN A 46 -15.54 -4.89 11.68
CA ASN A 46 -15.09 -5.17 13.05
C ASN A 46 -13.61 -4.82 13.25
N ALA A 47 -12.73 -5.19 12.33
CA ALA A 47 -11.31 -4.84 12.40
C ALA A 47 -11.11 -3.31 12.40
N LEU A 48 -11.82 -2.58 11.53
CA LEU A 48 -11.82 -1.11 11.51
C LEU A 48 -12.29 -0.52 12.84
N ARG A 49 -13.31 -1.11 13.47
CA ARG A 49 -13.77 -0.70 14.80
C ARG A 49 -12.69 -0.92 15.86
N ASP A 50 -12.00 -2.05 15.81
CA ASP A 50 -10.91 -2.36 16.74
C ASP A 50 -9.73 -1.37 16.56
N PHE A 51 -9.49 -0.86 15.35
CA PHE A 51 -8.56 0.24 15.07
C PHE A 51 -9.13 1.66 15.36
N ASN A 52 -10.31 1.76 15.99
CA ASN A 52 -10.97 3.02 16.33
C ASN A 52 -11.25 3.94 15.11
N VAL A 53 -11.46 3.36 13.93
CA VAL A 53 -11.86 4.13 12.75
C VAL A 53 -13.26 4.71 12.98
N PRO A 54 -13.47 6.03 12.85
CA PRO A 54 -14.80 6.63 13.01
C PRO A 54 -15.77 6.13 11.94
N GLN A 55 -16.98 5.77 12.36
CA GLN A 55 -18.07 5.31 11.47
C GLN A 55 -17.62 4.18 10.52
N PRO A 56 -17.09 3.05 11.04
CA PRO A 56 -16.52 1.98 10.23
C PRO A 56 -17.53 1.39 9.23
N GLU A 57 -18.83 1.45 9.55
CA GLU A 57 -19.92 1.03 8.67
C GLU A 57 -20.09 1.88 7.39
N LYS A 58 -19.53 3.09 7.37
CA LYS A 58 -19.55 3.99 6.20
C LYS A 58 -18.33 3.81 5.30
N VAL A 59 -17.31 3.09 5.74
CA VAL A 59 -16.14 2.80 4.90
C VAL A 59 -16.59 1.90 3.75
N ALA A 60 -16.26 2.30 2.52
CA ALA A 60 -16.55 1.48 1.35
C ALA A 60 -15.70 0.20 1.40
N VAL A 61 -16.35 -0.96 1.54
CA VAL A 61 -15.71 -2.27 1.42
C VAL A 61 -16.32 -2.99 0.22
N LYS A 62 -15.51 -3.13 -0.83
CA LYS A 62 -15.96 -3.54 -2.16
C LYS A 62 -15.21 -4.77 -2.63
N LYS A 63 -15.78 -5.46 -3.62
CA LYS A 63 -15.13 -6.58 -4.29
C LYS A 63 -14.22 -6.06 -5.39
N MET A 64 -13.00 -6.59 -5.45
CA MET A 64 -12.06 -6.28 -6.51
C MET A 64 -12.47 -6.95 -7.82
N ASN A 65 -12.49 -6.19 -8.91
CA ASN A 65 -12.76 -6.73 -10.24
C ASN A 65 -11.50 -7.34 -10.89
N SER A 66 -11.68 -8.02 -12.02
CA SER A 66 -10.57 -8.65 -12.76
C SER A 66 -9.64 -7.66 -13.46
N VAL A 67 -10.02 -6.39 -13.60
CA VAL A 67 -9.18 -5.35 -14.21
C VAL A 67 -8.09 -4.95 -13.22
N ALA A 68 -8.44 -4.70 -11.96
CA ALA A 68 -7.46 -4.45 -10.90
C ALA A 68 -6.47 -5.61 -10.73
N ALA A 69 -6.95 -6.86 -10.72
CA ALA A 69 -6.08 -8.03 -10.65
C ALA A 69 -5.09 -8.12 -11.84
N ARG A 70 -5.49 -7.70 -13.04
CA ARG A 70 -4.58 -7.66 -14.21
C ARG A 70 -3.58 -6.51 -14.15
N LEU A 71 -3.99 -5.35 -13.60
CA LEU A 71 -3.15 -4.15 -13.55
C LEU A 71 -2.16 -4.17 -12.39
N LEU A 72 -2.52 -4.78 -11.27
CA LEU A 72 -1.74 -4.76 -10.02
C LEU A 72 -1.14 -6.12 -9.66
N GLY A 73 -1.42 -7.16 -10.45
CA GLY A 73 -0.95 -8.52 -10.23
C GLY A 73 -2.04 -9.45 -9.71
N ASN A 74 -2.05 -10.69 -10.19
CA ASN A 74 -3.08 -11.67 -9.87
C ASN A 74 -3.06 -12.13 -8.39
N GLU A 75 -2.02 -11.78 -7.64
CA GLU A 75 -1.82 -12.16 -6.24
C GLU A 75 -2.23 -11.06 -5.24
N LEU A 76 -2.74 -9.92 -5.72
CA LEU A 76 -3.16 -8.86 -4.83
C LEU A 76 -4.41 -9.30 -4.03
N TYR A 77 -4.26 -9.44 -2.72
CA TYR A 77 -5.35 -9.78 -1.81
C TYR A 77 -6.33 -8.62 -1.62
N SER A 78 -5.84 -7.39 -1.67
CA SER A 78 -6.62 -6.20 -1.36
C SER A 78 -5.97 -4.90 -1.84
N PHE A 79 -6.76 -3.83 -1.93
CA PHE A 79 -6.29 -2.47 -2.19
C PHE A 79 -7.02 -1.47 -1.30
N THR A 80 -6.28 -0.57 -0.63
CA THR A 80 -6.83 0.23 0.46
C THR A 80 -6.50 1.73 0.35
N LEU A 81 -7.33 2.55 -0.30
CA LEU A 81 -7.06 4.00 -0.43
C LEU A 81 -8.15 4.87 0.21
N ILE A 82 -9.27 5.02 -0.48
CA ILE A 82 -10.47 5.75 -0.02
C ILE A 82 -11.54 4.80 0.57
N GLY A 83 -11.30 3.52 0.42
CA GLY A 83 -12.07 2.37 0.87
C GLY A 83 -11.16 1.14 0.79
N ILE A 84 -11.72 -0.05 0.96
CA ILE A 84 -11.01 -1.33 0.95
C ILE A 84 -11.64 -2.20 -0.14
N TRP A 85 -10.86 -2.58 -1.15
CA TRP A 85 -11.28 -3.50 -2.21
C TRP A 85 -10.65 -4.86 -1.98
N LEU A 86 -11.45 -5.90 -1.84
CA LEU A 86 -11.00 -7.26 -1.51
C LEU A 86 -11.07 -8.19 -2.72
N ASN A 87 -10.00 -8.94 -2.95
CA ASN A 87 -9.98 -10.04 -3.90
C ASN A 87 -10.48 -11.32 -3.22
N GLU A 88 -11.80 -11.49 -3.14
CA GLU A 88 -12.41 -12.65 -2.47
C GLU A 88 -11.90 -14.01 -2.99
N PRO A 89 -11.74 -14.23 -4.31
CA PRO A 89 -11.15 -15.47 -4.81
C PRO A 89 -9.77 -15.78 -4.21
N ALA A 90 -8.87 -14.79 -4.14
CA ALA A 90 -7.55 -14.96 -3.54
C ALA A 90 -7.63 -15.17 -2.01
N LEU A 91 -8.48 -14.42 -1.31
CA LEU A 91 -8.67 -14.60 0.13
C LEU A 91 -9.28 -15.96 0.49
N ASN A 92 -10.10 -16.53 -0.39
CA ASN A 92 -10.73 -17.82 -0.19
C ASN A 92 -9.75 -19.01 -0.31
N THR A 93 -8.56 -18.82 -0.90
CA THR A 93 -7.51 -19.87 -0.92
C THR A 93 -6.73 -19.94 0.39
N LEU A 94 -6.81 -18.90 1.22
CA LEU A 94 -6.12 -18.84 2.51
C LEU A 94 -6.85 -19.65 3.58
N THR A 95 -6.07 -20.12 4.56
CA THR A 95 -6.60 -20.63 5.82
C THR A 95 -7.39 -19.54 6.56
N GLU A 96 -8.30 -19.92 7.45
CA GLU A 96 -9.10 -18.95 8.21
C GLU A 96 -8.22 -17.97 9.00
N SER A 97 -7.18 -18.47 9.68
CA SER A 97 -6.24 -17.63 10.43
C SER A 97 -5.48 -16.65 9.53
N ALA A 98 -4.94 -17.11 8.38
CA ALA A 98 -4.22 -16.24 7.46
C ALA A 98 -5.14 -15.19 6.83
N ARG A 99 -6.37 -15.58 6.50
CA ARG A 99 -7.39 -14.67 6.00
C ARG A 99 -7.74 -13.61 7.03
N GLU A 100 -8.02 -14.00 8.29
CA GLU A 100 -8.31 -13.02 9.34
C GLU A 100 -7.14 -12.07 9.57
N PHE A 101 -5.90 -12.59 9.62
CA PHE A 101 -4.69 -11.76 9.71
C PHE A 101 -4.62 -10.73 8.56
N LYS A 102 -4.79 -11.17 7.31
CA LYS A 102 -4.77 -10.27 6.14
C LYS A 102 -5.88 -9.22 6.20
N LEU A 103 -7.09 -9.55 6.67
CA LEU A 103 -8.16 -8.55 6.83
C LEU A 103 -7.82 -7.50 7.89
N TYR A 104 -7.18 -7.87 8.99
CA TYR A 104 -6.69 -6.91 9.99
C TYR A 104 -5.55 -6.05 9.45
N HIS A 105 -4.65 -6.63 8.66
CA HIS A 105 -3.59 -5.90 7.97
C HIS A 105 -4.17 -4.81 7.04
N GLU A 106 -5.17 -5.15 6.23
CA GLU A 106 -5.83 -4.16 5.35
C GLU A 106 -6.58 -3.08 6.13
N ALA A 107 -7.24 -3.45 7.23
CA ALA A 107 -7.85 -2.48 8.12
C ALA A 107 -6.82 -1.54 8.75
N ALA A 108 -5.61 -2.04 9.07
CA ALA A 108 -4.50 -1.21 9.56
C ALA A 108 -4.01 -0.23 8.48
N HIS A 109 -3.85 -0.67 7.23
CA HIS A 109 -3.55 0.25 6.11
C HIS A 109 -4.58 1.37 5.99
N TYR A 110 -5.87 1.06 6.14
CA TYR A 110 -6.94 2.06 6.08
C TYR A 110 -6.91 3.02 7.26
N ALA A 111 -6.73 2.50 8.48
CA ALA A 111 -6.70 3.27 9.71
C ALA A 111 -5.52 4.25 9.72
N HIS A 112 -4.34 3.80 9.28
CA HIS A 112 -3.12 4.60 9.23
C HIS A 112 -2.95 5.40 7.94
N LYS A 113 -3.89 5.31 6.99
CA LYS A 113 -3.90 6.04 5.72
C LYS A 113 -2.64 5.79 4.88
N HIS A 114 -2.12 4.57 4.89
CA HIS A 114 -0.84 4.23 4.26
C HIS A 114 -0.81 4.56 2.75
N HIS A 115 -1.70 3.98 1.94
CA HIS A 115 -1.73 4.26 0.50
C HIS A 115 -2.06 5.72 0.18
N ALA A 116 -2.81 6.38 1.07
CA ALA A 116 -3.13 7.78 0.96
C ALA A 116 -1.82 8.62 1.08
N GLN A 117 -1.03 8.36 2.11
CA GLN A 117 0.28 8.99 2.30
C GLN A 117 1.24 8.68 1.13
N ALA A 118 1.25 7.44 0.61
CA ALA A 118 2.07 7.07 -0.54
C ALA A 118 1.68 7.85 -1.80
N LEU A 119 0.37 8.02 -2.04
CA LEU A 119 -0.13 8.88 -3.13
C LEU A 119 0.24 10.34 -2.91
N GLY A 120 0.15 10.85 -1.69
CA GLY A 120 0.60 12.21 -1.34
C GLY A 120 2.08 12.44 -1.63
N LEU A 121 2.93 11.46 -1.33
CA LEU A 121 4.36 11.49 -1.65
C LEU A 121 4.59 11.52 -3.17
N ALA A 122 3.91 10.66 -3.92
CA ALA A 122 4.01 10.64 -5.39
C ALA A 122 3.51 11.97 -6.00
N ALA A 123 2.39 12.50 -5.51
CA ALA A 123 1.80 13.74 -6.00
C ALA A 123 2.66 14.97 -5.70
N THR A 124 3.32 15.02 -4.54
CA THR A 124 4.23 16.13 -4.20
C THR A 124 5.55 16.09 -4.98
N ALA A 125 6.00 14.91 -5.41
CA ALA A 125 7.17 14.79 -6.27
C ALA A 125 6.88 15.10 -7.75
N LEU A 126 5.63 14.91 -8.21
CA LEU A 126 5.23 15.08 -9.61
C LEU A 126 5.59 16.45 -10.22
N PRO A 127 5.38 17.60 -9.53
CA PRO A 127 5.79 18.91 -10.05
C PRO A 127 7.30 19.03 -10.24
N LEU A 128 8.12 18.53 -9.30
CA LEU A 128 9.58 18.58 -9.40
C LEU A 128 10.08 17.80 -10.63
N MET A 129 9.39 16.71 -10.95
CA MET A 129 9.74 15.81 -12.05
C MET A 129 9.26 16.30 -13.41
N THR A 130 8.20 17.09 -13.46
CA THR A 130 7.64 17.61 -14.71
C THR A 130 8.16 19.00 -15.04
N THR A 131 8.40 19.85 -14.03
CA THR A 131 8.91 21.21 -14.24
C THR A 131 10.38 21.24 -14.66
N PHE A 132 11.26 20.43 -14.06
CA PHE A 132 12.68 20.45 -14.39
C PHE A 132 12.95 20.11 -15.88
N PRO A 133 12.37 19.05 -16.46
CA PRO A 133 12.51 18.74 -17.89
C PRO A 133 11.86 19.78 -18.81
N LEU A 134 10.76 20.39 -18.40
CA LEU A 134 10.09 21.45 -19.16
C LEU A 134 10.90 22.76 -19.19
N LEU A 135 11.54 23.12 -18.08
CA LEU A 135 12.46 24.25 -18.01
C LEU A 135 13.65 24.03 -18.95
N PHE A 136 14.24 22.83 -18.96
CA PHE A 136 15.31 22.48 -19.91
C PHE A 136 14.81 22.51 -21.37
N ARG A 137 13.64 21.96 -21.66
CA ARG A 137 13.06 22.01 -23.01
C ARG A 137 12.85 23.45 -23.50
N SER A 138 12.43 24.35 -22.62
CA SER A 138 12.24 25.77 -22.96
C SER A 138 13.56 26.46 -23.34
N ALA A 139 14.67 26.12 -22.68
CA ALA A 139 16.00 26.66 -22.97
C ALA A 139 16.55 26.26 -24.36
N TYR A 140 16.15 25.09 -24.89
CA TYR A 140 16.60 24.60 -26.19
C TYR A 140 15.57 24.75 -27.32
N TYR A 141 14.40 25.32 -27.04
CA TYR A 141 13.23 25.33 -27.94
C TYR A 141 13.48 26.06 -29.27
N HIS A 142 14.36 27.06 -29.28
CA HIS A 142 14.72 27.86 -30.46
C HIS A 142 16.10 27.53 -31.06
N SER A 143 16.73 26.44 -30.62
CA SER A 143 18.05 26.03 -31.11
C SER A 143 17.96 24.91 -32.16
N ALA A 144 19.02 24.75 -32.97
CA ALA A 144 19.21 23.57 -33.83
C ALA A 144 19.23 22.24 -33.05
N TYR A 145 19.38 22.31 -31.72
CA TYR A 145 19.49 21.18 -30.81
C TYR A 145 18.15 20.75 -30.18
N LYS A 146 17.00 21.25 -30.68
CA LYS A 146 15.65 20.93 -30.16
C LYS A 146 15.39 19.43 -29.95
N LYS A 147 15.85 18.57 -30.88
CA LYS A 147 15.71 17.11 -30.77
C LYS A 147 16.51 16.55 -29.59
N LEU A 148 17.76 17.01 -29.39
CA LEU A 148 18.61 16.62 -28.28
C LEU A 148 18.06 17.13 -26.94
N GLY A 149 17.55 18.35 -26.90
CA GLY A 149 16.87 18.91 -25.73
C GLY A 149 15.64 18.09 -25.32
N ASN A 150 14.84 17.60 -26.29
CA ASN A 150 13.72 16.72 -26.00
C ASN A 150 14.19 15.35 -25.47
N ILE A 151 15.17 14.71 -26.10
CA ILE A 151 15.71 13.42 -25.64
C ILE A 151 16.22 13.54 -24.20
N PHE A 152 17.02 14.57 -23.92
CA PHE A 152 17.52 14.84 -22.58
C PHE A 152 16.38 15.06 -21.57
N ALA A 153 15.37 15.87 -21.93
CA ALA A 153 14.22 16.09 -21.06
C ALA A 153 13.49 14.77 -20.74
N TYR A 154 13.22 13.91 -21.73
CA TYR A 154 12.59 12.62 -21.49
C TYR A 154 13.46 11.69 -20.62
N SER A 155 14.76 11.61 -20.88
CA SER A 155 15.68 10.80 -20.07
C SER A 155 15.78 11.31 -18.63
N ALA A 156 15.85 12.63 -18.44
CA ALA A 156 15.86 13.24 -17.11
C ALA A 156 14.55 12.97 -16.35
N THR A 157 13.40 13.06 -17.02
CA THR A 157 12.11 12.65 -16.45
C THR A 157 12.13 11.19 -16.01
N ALA A 158 12.55 10.29 -16.89
CA ALA A 158 12.55 8.85 -16.63
C ALA A 158 13.50 8.47 -15.47
N LEU A 159 14.72 9.01 -15.46
CA LEU A 159 15.69 8.79 -14.39
C LEU A 159 15.22 9.39 -13.06
N SER A 160 14.58 10.56 -13.08
CA SER A 160 13.98 11.14 -11.88
C SER A 160 12.90 10.20 -11.33
N TRP A 161 12.01 9.68 -12.19
CA TRP A 161 10.96 8.73 -11.81
C TRP A 161 11.53 7.46 -11.22
N TYR A 162 12.54 6.89 -11.88
CA TYR A 162 13.24 5.72 -11.38
C TYR A 162 13.90 5.97 -10.02
N GLY A 163 14.53 7.13 -9.84
CA GLY A 163 15.17 7.51 -8.57
C GLY A 163 14.17 7.69 -7.43
N LEU A 164 13.07 8.41 -7.66
CA LEU A 164 12.02 8.57 -6.66
C LEU A 164 11.41 7.22 -6.28
N TYR A 165 11.06 6.41 -7.28
CA TYR A 165 10.47 5.10 -7.04
C TYR A 165 11.43 4.22 -6.22
N SER A 166 12.67 4.06 -6.67
CA SER A 166 13.62 3.13 -6.07
C SER A 166 14.11 3.56 -4.69
N TYR A 167 14.28 4.86 -4.45
CA TYR A 167 14.95 5.35 -3.24
C TYR A 167 14.02 6.06 -2.24
N ALA A 168 12.82 6.44 -2.64
CA ALA A 168 11.85 7.09 -1.75
C ALA A 168 10.55 6.29 -1.62
N LEU A 169 9.84 6.05 -2.73
CA LEU A 169 8.51 5.44 -2.68
C LEU A 169 8.55 3.98 -2.27
N LYS A 170 9.42 3.16 -2.88
CA LYS A 170 9.54 1.73 -2.58
C LYS A 170 9.92 1.47 -1.11
N PRO A 171 10.97 2.09 -0.52
CA PRO A 171 11.27 1.92 0.89
C PRO A 171 10.16 2.41 1.83
N PHE A 172 9.48 3.50 1.45
CA PHE A 172 8.36 4.05 2.21
C PHE A 172 7.19 3.09 2.27
N ILE A 173 6.80 2.52 1.12
CA ILE A 173 5.72 1.53 1.03
C ILE A 173 6.08 0.26 1.82
N LYS A 174 7.31 -0.25 1.68
CA LYS A 174 7.75 -1.41 2.49
C LYS A 174 7.60 -1.13 3.99
N GLU A 175 8.04 0.03 4.46
CA GLU A 175 7.87 0.38 5.87
C GLU A 175 6.40 0.46 6.28
N GLN A 176 5.50 0.91 5.41
CA GLN A 176 4.06 0.88 5.65
C GLN A 176 3.48 -0.54 5.74
N GLU A 177 3.91 -1.45 4.87
CA GLU A 177 3.55 -2.89 4.94
C GLU A 177 3.92 -3.48 6.30
N LYS A 178 5.17 -3.29 6.73
CA LYS A 178 5.63 -3.75 8.05
C LYS A 178 4.86 -3.12 9.20
N GLN A 179 4.53 -1.82 9.12
CA GLN A 179 3.73 -1.16 10.14
C GLN A 179 2.32 -1.75 10.22
N ALA A 180 1.70 -2.06 9.07
CA ALA A 180 0.39 -2.69 9.03
C ALA A 180 0.40 -4.11 9.60
N ASP A 181 1.40 -4.93 9.26
CA ASP A 181 1.57 -6.28 9.81
C ASP A 181 1.73 -6.26 11.34
N LEU A 182 2.61 -5.39 11.85
CA LEU A 182 2.84 -5.25 13.28
C LEU A 182 1.59 -4.72 14.00
N ALA A 183 0.85 -3.79 13.39
CA ALA A 183 -0.40 -3.27 13.94
C ALA A 183 -1.49 -4.35 13.98
N ALA A 184 -1.64 -5.15 12.91
CA ALA A 184 -2.55 -6.28 12.85
C ALA A 184 -2.24 -7.33 13.92
N ALA A 185 -0.97 -7.75 14.01
CA ALA A 185 -0.51 -8.71 15.00
C ALA A 185 -0.78 -8.23 16.44
N ARG A 186 -0.41 -6.98 16.75
CA ARG A 186 -0.65 -6.40 18.08
C ARG A 186 -2.13 -6.30 18.41
N MET A 187 -2.96 -5.90 17.44
CA MET A 187 -4.39 -5.79 17.65
C MET A 187 -5.01 -7.17 17.92
N LEU A 188 -4.71 -8.17 17.10
CA LEU A 188 -5.18 -9.54 17.32
C LEU A 188 -4.75 -10.09 18.69
N CYS A 189 -3.49 -9.89 19.08
CA CYS A 189 -3.02 -10.26 20.42
C CYS A 189 -3.79 -9.54 21.53
N ALA A 190 -4.03 -8.22 21.41
CA ALA A 190 -4.80 -7.45 22.38
C ALA A 190 -6.26 -7.91 22.48
N LYS A 191 -6.81 -8.51 21.41
CA LYS A 191 -8.14 -9.12 21.37
C LYS A 191 -8.18 -10.55 21.91
N GLY A 192 -7.05 -11.07 22.42
CA GLY A 192 -6.95 -12.45 22.90
C GLY A 192 -6.90 -13.49 21.77
N LYS A 193 -6.59 -13.07 20.53
CA LYS A 193 -6.52 -13.89 19.32
C LYS A 193 -5.07 -14.20 18.92
N LYS A 194 -4.22 -14.49 19.90
CA LYS A 194 -2.78 -14.73 19.69
C LYS A 194 -2.53 -15.92 18.77
N GLU A 195 -3.36 -16.95 18.88
CA GLU A 195 -3.31 -18.18 18.10
C GLU A 195 -3.44 -17.95 16.59
N ILE A 196 -4.16 -16.90 16.17
CA ILE A 196 -4.26 -16.52 14.75
C ILE A 196 -2.90 -16.04 14.23
N VAL A 197 -2.19 -15.23 15.03
CA VAL A 197 -0.86 -14.71 14.66
C VAL A 197 0.18 -15.82 14.65
N GLU A 198 0.13 -16.73 15.64
CA GLU A 198 1.02 -17.90 15.69
C GLU A 198 0.77 -18.86 14.51
N ALA A 199 -0.48 -19.10 14.15
CA ALA A 199 -0.84 -19.91 12.98
C ALA A 199 -0.33 -19.27 11.68
N TYR A 200 -0.46 -17.95 11.54
CA TYR A 200 0.07 -17.22 10.39
C TYR A 200 1.60 -17.27 10.31
N LEU A 201 2.30 -17.08 11.44
CA LEU A 201 3.76 -17.23 11.51
C LEU A 201 4.22 -18.64 11.12
N ASN A 202 3.51 -19.68 11.56
CA ASN A 202 3.80 -21.06 11.17
C ASN A 202 3.60 -21.28 9.66
N GLN A 203 2.57 -20.66 9.07
CA GLN A 203 2.37 -20.70 7.62
C GLN A 203 3.54 -20.03 6.89
N LEU A 204 3.93 -18.82 7.29
CA LEU A 204 5.09 -18.11 6.71
C LEU A 204 6.36 -18.97 6.81
N LYS A 205 6.61 -19.57 7.99
CA LYS A 205 7.75 -20.45 8.22
C LYS A 205 7.80 -21.64 7.26
N ASN A 206 6.65 -22.23 6.95
CA ASN A 206 6.55 -23.36 6.03
C ASN A 206 6.69 -22.96 4.56
N GLN A 207 6.52 -21.66 4.25
CA GLN A 207 6.61 -21.10 2.90
C GLN A 207 7.96 -20.44 2.61
N LEU A 208 8.88 -20.37 3.59
CA LEU A 208 10.22 -19.76 3.44
C LEU A 208 11.09 -20.29 2.30
N ALA A 209 10.74 -21.45 1.72
CA ALA A 209 11.42 -22.00 0.55
C ALA A 209 11.03 -21.28 -0.77
N ASP A 210 9.88 -20.58 -0.79
CA ASP A 210 9.46 -19.72 -1.90
C ASP A 210 10.02 -18.31 -1.70
N PHE A 211 11.09 -17.99 -2.43
CA PHE A 211 11.75 -16.68 -2.40
C PHE A 211 11.03 -15.62 -3.26
N SER A 212 9.70 -15.70 -3.40
CA SER A 212 8.96 -14.66 -4.10
C SER A 212 8.86 -13.42 -3.21
N SER A 213 9.78 -12.47 -3.43
CA SER A 213 9.56 -11.08 -3.05
C SER A 213 9.03 -10.34 -4.27
N ASP A 214 7.89 -9.70 -4.16
CA ASP A 214 7.60 -8.61 -5.08
C ASP A 214 8.32 -7.33 -4.64
N ASP A 215 8.28 -6.31 -5.49
CA ASP A 215 8.97 -5.05 -5.20
C ASP A 215 8.33 -4.25 -4.04
N TRP A 216 7.11 -4.59 -3.62
CA TRP A 216 6.29 -3.75 -2.75
C TRP A 216 6.23 -4.29 -1.32
N HIS A 217 6.33 -5.60 -1.15
CA HIS A 217 6.28 -6.28 0.14
C HIS A 217 7.68 -6.72 0.61
N TYR A 218 7.80 -7.01 1.90
CA TYR A 218 8.95 -7.75 2.43
C TYR A 218 8.91 -9.19 1.93
N SER A 219 10.08 -9.82 1.82
CA SER A 219 10.11 -11.28 1.62
C SER A 219 9.44 -11.97 2.82
N GLN A 220 8.88 -13.16 2.60
CA GLN A 220 8.25 -13.94 3.68
C GLN A 220 9.21 -14.22 4.84
N ALA A 221 10.52 -14.33 4.56
CA ALA A 221 11.56 -14.48 5.57
C ALA A 221 11.71 -13.23 6.44
N GLU A 222 11.76 -12.05 5.83
CA GLU A 222 11.81 -10.78 6.55
C GLU A 222 10.52 -10.54 7.35
N GLU A 223 9.36 -10.86 6.76
CA GLU A 223 8.05 -10.79 7.43
C GLU A 223 8.00 -11.68 8.68
N TYR A 224 8.42 -12.92 8.53
CA TYR A 224 8.54 -13.85 9.66
C TYR A 224 9.46 -13.30 10.75
N GLU A 225 10.63 -12.78 10.38
CA GLU A 225 11.63 -12.29 11.34
C GLU A 225 11.08 -11.14 12.20
N TYR A 226 10.49 -10.10 11.60
CA TYR A 226 9.99 -8.98 12.39
C TYR A 226 8.69 -9.29 13.15
N LEU A 227 7.84 -10.19 12.65
CA LEU A 227 6.65 -10.60 13.38
C LEU A 227 7.01 -11.50 14.57
N ALA A 228 7.97 -12.41 14.42
CA ALA A 228 8.42 -13.28 15.49
C ALA A 228 9.04 -12.49 16.67
N GLN A 229 9.67 -11.35 16.40
CA GLN A 229 10.21 -10.46 17.44
C GLN A 229 9.13 -9.95 18.41
N LEU A 230 7.86 -9.84 17.99
CA LEU A 230 6.75 -9.45 18.89
C LEU A 230 6.49 -10.47 20.01
N PHE A 231 6.93 -11.71 19.84
CA PHE A 231 6.70 -12.81 20.78
C PHE A 231 7.94 -13.19 21.58
N ALA A 232 9.09 -12.59 21.28
CA ALA A 232 10.34 -12.79 21.99
C ALA A 232 10.48 -11.89 23.24
N THR A 233 9.58 -10.92 23.40
CA THR A 233 9.50 -9.97 24.53
C THR A 233 8.36 -10.31 25.46
#